data_AF-A0A950A6P7-F1
#
_entry.id   AF-A0A950A6P7-F1
#
_cell.length_a   1.000
_cell.length_b   1.000
_cell.length_c   1.000
_cell.angle_alpha   90.00
_cell.angle_beta   90.00
_cell.angle_gamma   90.00
#
_symmetry.space_group_name_H-M   'P 1'
#
loop_
_entity.id
_entity.type
_entity.pdbx_description
1 polymer ?
#
loop_
_entity_poly.entity_id
_entity_poly.type
_entity_poly.pdbx_seq_one_letter_code
_entity_poly.pdbx_strand_id
1 'polypeptide(L)'
;MTKANALIVADLKRIQSNPLSEGQLQVAKALLLGALATQSESYNGVAGALLSAARDDLPLDQEWREARGELTATPQQVQAAVAHWVRPEGFAQVIEGPAPR
;
A
#
# COMPACT_ATOMS: atom_id res chain seq x y z
N MET A 1 -1.88 -21.35 13.99
CA MET A 1 -1.93 -20.50 12.78
C MET A 1 -3.15 -20.87 11.97
N THR A 2 -3.96 -19.90 11.53
CA THR A 2 -5.11 -20.17 10.66
C THR A 2 -4.65 -20.38 9.22
N LYS A 3 -5.45 -21.08 8.40
CA LYS A 3 -5.19 -21.25 6.96
C LYS A 3 -5.00 -19.90 6.25
N ALA A 4 -5.79 -18.89 6.61
CA ALA A 4 -5.69 -17.54 6.04
C ALA A 4 -4.33 -16.87 6.34
N ASN A 5 -3.85 -16.97 7.58
CA ASN A 5 -2.54 -16.42 7.95
C ASN A 5 -1.40 -17.08 7.17
N ALA A 6 -1.43 -18.41 7.02
CA ALA A 6 -0.44 -19.13 6.23
C ALA A 6 -0.38 -18.66 4.76
N LEU A 7 -1.55 -18.40 4.15
CA LEU A 7 -1.62 -17.88 2.78
C LEU A 7 -1.07 -16.46 2.65
N ILE A 8 -1.37 -15.58 3.61
CA ILE A 8 -0.84 -14.20 3.64
C ILE A 8 0.68 -14.23 3.75
N VAL A 9 1.22 -14.99 4.70
CA VAL A 9 2.68 -15.11 4.89
C VAL A 9 3.35 -15.67 3.64
N ALA A 10 2.74 -16.68 2.99
CA ALA A 10 3.26 -17.25 1.75
C ALA A 10 3.30 -16.22 0.61
N ASP A 11 2.25 -15.41 0.44
CA ASP A 11 2.21 -14.40 -0.62
C ASP A 11 3.20 -13.26 -0.37
N LEU A 12 3.34 -12.80 0.89
CA LEU A 12 4.36 -11.81 1.25
C LEU A 12 5.77 -12.33 0.97
N LYS A 13 6.07 -13.58 1.36
CA LYS A 13 7.36 -14.23 1.05
C LYS A 13 7.58 -14.35 -0.47
N ARG A 14 6.54 -14.65 -1.24
CA ARG A 14 6.61 -14.69 -2.71
C ARG A 14 6.98 -13.32 -3.28
N ILE A 15 6.39 -12.23 -2.79
CA ILE A 15 6.71 -10.87 -3.24
C ILE A 15 8.15 -10.48 -2.86
N GLN A 16 8.65 -10.94 -1.71
CA GLN A 16 10.05 -10.72 -1.33
C GLN A 16 11.03 -11.44 -2.27
N SER A 17 10.69 -12.66 -2.71
CA SER A 17 11.59 -13.46 -3.57
C SER A 17 11.42 -13.20 -5.06
N ASN A 18 10.22 -12.80 -5.50
CA ASN A 18 9.88 -12.60 -6.91
C ASN A 18 9.14 -11.28 -7.10
N PRO A 19 9.56 -10.44 -8.06
CA PRO A 19 8.84 -9.22 -8.38
C PRO A 19 7.42 -9.53 -8.87
N LEU A 20 6.50 -8.59 -8.66
CA LEU A 20 5.17 -8.64 -9.25
C LEU A 20 5.26 -8.64 -10.78
N SER A 21 4.23 -9.16 -11.45
CA SER A 21 4.13 -8.92 -12.89
C SER A 21 3.79 -7.45 -13.17
N GLU A 22 4.18 -6.96 -14.35
CA GLU A 22 3.83 -5.61 -14.80
C GLU A 22 2.31 -5.38 -14.76
N GLY A 23 1.51 -6.38 -15.14
CA GLY A 23 0.05 -6.30 -15.09
C GLY A 23 -0.50 -6.16 -13.67
N GLN A 24 0.04 -6.92 -12.71
CA GLN A 24 -0.35 -6.79 -11.29
C GLN A 24 -0.01 -5.41 -10.75
N LEU A 25 1.19 -4.92 -11.06
CA LEU A 25 1.61 -3.60 -10.64
C LEU A 25 0.74 -2.50 -11.27
N GLN A 26 0.40 -2.62 -12.55
CA GLN A 26 -0.45 -1.65 -13.24
C GLN A 26 -1.84 -1.54 -12.61
N VAL A 27 -2.44 -2.67 -12.22
CA VAL A 27 -3.73 -2.68 -11.52
C VAL A 27 -3.60 -2.01 -10.15
N ALA A 28 -2.56 -2.32 -9.39
CA ALA A 28 -2.32 -1.68 -8.09
C ALA A 28 -2.17 -0.15 -8.21
N LYS A 29 -1.37 0.32 -9.18
CA LYS A 29 -1.20 1.75 -9.47
C LYS A 29 -2.52 2.43 -9.81
N ALA A 30 -3.34 1.80 -10.66
CA ALA A 30 -4.64 2.35 -11.06
C ALA A 30 -5.59 2.51 -9.87
N LEU A 31 -5.60 1.54 -8.94
CA LEU A 31 -6.40 1.61 -7.72
C LEU A 31 -5.97 2.76 -6.80
N LEU A 32 -4.66 2.91 -6.57
CA LEU A 32 -4.13 3.99 -5.72
C LEU A 32 -4.41 5.37 -6.31
N LEU A 33 -4.12 5.56 -7.61
CA LEU A 33 -4.34 6.82 -8.29
C LEU A 33 -5.82 7.18 -8.39
N GLY A 34 -6.70 6.19 -8.62
CA GLY A 34 -8.15 6.40 -8.62
C GLY A 34 -8.66 6.88 -7.26
N ALA A 35 -8.16 6.32 -6.15
CA ALA A 35 -8.55 6.74 -4.82
C ALA A 35 -8.14 8.19 -4.50
N LEU A 36 -6.98 8.65 -4.97
CA LEU A 36 -6.55 10.04 -4.83
C LEU A 36 -7.47 10.99 -5.61
N ALA A 37 -7.78 10.64 -6.87
CA ALA A 37 -8.69 11.44 -7.69
C ALA A 37 -10.05 11.61 -7.01
N THR A 38 -10.65 10.53 -6.50
CA THR A 38 -11.93 10.58 -5.78
C THR A 38 -11.87 11.42 -4.50
N GLN A 39 -10.79 11.35 -3.72
CA GLN A 39 -10.66 12.17 -2.51
C GLN A 39 -10.61 13.66 -2.84
N SER A 40 -9.92 14.02 -3.93
CA SER A 40 -9.79 15.39 -4.44
C SER A 40 -11.08 15.98 -5.03
N GLU A 41 -12.16 15.20 -5.20
CA GLU A 41 -13.45 15.68 -5.72
C GLU A 41 -14.28 16.47 -4.70
N SER A 42 -13.84 16.53 -3.44
CA SER A 42 -14.56 17.24 -2.37
C SER A 42 -13.68 18.26 -1.68
N TYR A 43 -14.27 19.40 -1.28
CA TYR A 43 -13.57 20.40 -0.46
C TYR A 43 -13.02 19.81 0.84
N ASN A 44 -13.74 18.87 1.46
CA ASN A 44 -13.30 18.22 2.68
C ASN A 44 -12.08 17.31 2.44
N GLY A 45 -12.03 16.59 1.33
CA GLY A 45 -10.88 15.77 0.96
C GLY A 45 -9.64 16.63 0.69
N VAL A 46 -9.78 17.70 -0.11
CA VAL A 46 -8.68 18.64 -0.39
C VAL A 46 -8.18 19.32 0.90
N ALA A 47 -9.09 19.82 1.74
CA ALA A 47 -8.72 20.43 3.02
C ALA A 47 -8.05 19.42 3.97
N GLY A 48 -8.52 18.17 3.98
CA GLY A 48 -7.96 17.08 4.78
C GLY A 48 -6.53 16.74 4.37
N ALA A 49 -6.26 16.62 3.07
CA ALA A 49 -4.93 16.34 2.53
C ALA A 49 -3.94 17.46 2.88
N LEU A 50 -4.32 18.73 2.67
CA LEU A 50 -3.49 19.89 3.02
C LEU A 50 -3.21 19.96 4.52
N LEU A 51 -4.22 19.69 5.35
CA LEU A 51 -4.08 19.69 6.80
C LEU A 51 -3.18 18.56 7.29
N SER A 52 -3.28 17.36 6.71
CA SER A 52 -2.37 16.25 7.05
C SER A 52 -0.94 16.60 6.68
N ALA A 53 -0.71 17.09 5.46
CA ALA A 53 0.61 17.49 5.01
C ALA A 53 1.22 18.54 5.94
N ALA A 54 0.47 19.59 6.29
CA ALA A 54 0.94 20.62 7.21
C ALA A 54 1.23 20.10 8.63
N ARG A 55 0.44 19.14 9.13
CA ARG A 55 0.65 18.52 10.45
C ARG A 55 1.90 17.65 10.50
N ASP A 56 2.20 16.96 9.41
CA ASP A 56 3.33 16.04 9.29
C ASP A 56 4.62 16.74 8.80
N ASP A 57 4.60 18.08 8.71
CA ASP A 57 5.68 18.92 8.14
C ASP A 57 6.05 18.52 6.71
N LEU A 58 5.06 18.04 5.97
CA LEU A 58 5.16 17.68 4.57
C LEU A 58 4.74 18.86 3.67
N PRO A 59 5.26 18.90 2.43
CA PRO A 59 4.87 19.90 1.45
C PRO A 59 3.39 19.86 1.10
N LEU A 60 2.77 21.01 0.85
CA LEU A 60 1.34 21.08 0.52
C LEU A 60 0.97 20.45 -0.84
N ASP A 61 1.95 20.12 -1.66
CA ASP A 61 1.79 19.35 -2.90
C ASP A 61 2.15 17.86 -2.73
N GLN A 62 2.23 17.36 -1.49
CA GLN A 62 2.63 15.98 -1.17
C GLN A 62 1.84 14.93 -1.96
N GLU A 63 0.52 15.09 -2.07
CA GLU A 63 -0.34 14.17 -2.82
C GLU A 63 0.10 14.02 -4.28
N TRP A 64 0.51 15.12 -4.93
CA TRP A 64 1.03 15.10 -6.30
C TRP A 64 2.42 14.47 -6.41
N ARG A 65 3.21 14.51 -5.34
CA ARG A 65 4.53 13.86 -5.30
C ARG A 65 4.37 12.35 -5.17
N GLU A 66 3.46 11.91 -4.30
CA GLU A 66 3.11 10.50 -4.11
C GLU A 66 2.55 9.90 -5.40
N ALA A 67 1.59 10.56 -6.04
CA ALA A 67 1.03 10.11 -7.32
C ALA A 67 2.11 9.94 -8.41
N ARG A 68 3.08 10.85 -8.47
CA ARG A 68 4.23 10.72 -9.39
C ARG A 68 5.13 9.54 -9.02
N GLY A 69 5.36 9.31 -7.73
CA GLY A 69 6.03 8.12 -7.22
C GLY A 69 5.33 6.85 -7.69
N GLU A 70 4.02 6.73 -7.48
CA GLU A 70 3.22 5.58 -7.89
C GLU A 70 3.28 5.32 -9.39
N LEU A 71 3.20 6.36 -10.22
CA LEU A 71 3.31 6.22 -11.68
C LEU A 71 4.66 5.62 -12.10
N THR A 72 5.74 6.02 -11.44
CA THR A 72 7.11 5.60 -11.77
C THR A 72 7.57 4.33 -11.07
N ALA A 73 6.80 3.81 -10.11
CA ALA A 73 7.17 2.62 -9.35
C ALA A 73 7.40 1.41 -10.27
N THR A 74 8.42 0.60 -9.99
CA THR A 74 8.72 -0.63 -10.74
C THR A 74 8.48 -1.87 -9.89
N PRO A 75 8.28 -3.05 -10.51
CA PRO A 75 8.11 -4.29 -9.74
C PRO A 75 9.30 -4.59 -8.82
N GLN A 76 10.51 -4.23 -9.23
CA GLN A 76 11.73 -4.42 -8.45
C GLN A 76 11.80 -3.46 -7.26
N GLN A 77 11.33 -2.22 -7.40
CA GLN A 77 11.24 -1.30 -6.27
C GLN A 77 10.23 -1.78 -5.23
N VAL A 78 9.08 -2.31 -5.67
CA VAL A 78 8.10 -2.91 -4.76
C VAL A 78 8.68 -4.14 -4.06
N GLN A 79 9.34 -5.04 -4.79
CA GLN A 79 10.04 -6.19 -4.20
C GLN A 79 11.07 -5.74 -3.15
N ALA A 80 11.91 -4.77 -3.47
CA ALA A 80 12.94 -4.26 -2.57
C ALA A 80 12.33 -3.63 -1.31
N ALA A 81 11.25 -2.86 -1.46
CA ALA A 81 10.53 -2.26 -0.33
C ALA A 81 9.91 -3.33 0.58
N VAL A 82 9.27 -4.35 0.01
CA VAL A 82 8.68 -5.45 0.79
C VAL A 82 9.78 -6.30 1.45
N ALA A 83 10.92 -6.51 0.80
CA ALA A 83 12.05 -7.21 1.40
C ALA A 83 12.67 -6.43 2.57
N HIS A 84 12.68 -5.10 2.50
CA HIS A 84 13.28 -4.26 3.52
C HIS A 84 12.35 -3.99 4.71
N TRP A 85 11.10 -3.62 4.45
CA TRP A 85 10.18 -3.10 5.46
C TRP A 85 9.20 -4.14 6.01
N VAL A 86 8.89 -5.20 5.25
CA VAL A 86 7.91 -6.20 5.66
C VAL A 86 8.62 -7.39 6.30
N ARG A 87 8.22 -7.74 7.53
CA ARG A 87 8.64 -8.97 8.22
C ARG A 87 7.44 -9.92 8.26
N PRO A 88 7.29 -10.87 7.31
CA PRO A 88 6.06 -11.67 7.19
C PRO A 88 5.70 -12.45 8.46
N GLU A 89 6.71 -12.94 9.19
CA GLU A 89 6.51 -13.68 10.45
C GLU A 89 6.41 -12.77 11.69
N GLY A 90 6.61 -11.46 11.52
CA GLY A 90 6.56 -10.47 12.60
C GLY A 90 5.23 -9.74 12.72
N PHE A 91 4.21 -10.11 11.95
CA PHE A 91 2.91 -9.46 11.97
C PHE A 91 2.09 -9.86 13.21
N ALA A 92 1.46 -8.88 13.85
CA ALA A 92 0.46 -9.13 14.87
C ALA A 92 -0.83 -9.65 14.20
N GLN A 93 -1.43 -10.71 14.74
CA GLN A 93 -2.68 -11.27 14.24
C GLN A 93 -3.82 -11.00 15.23
N VAL A 94 -4.86 -10.32 14.76
CA VAL A 94 -6.13 -10.16 15.48
C VAL A 94 -7.21 -10.89 14.67
N ILE A 95 -7.99 -11.74 15.33
CA ILE A 95 -9.10 -12.48 14.72
C ILE A 95 -10.36 -12.11 15.48
N GLU A 96 -11.33 -11.54 14.79
CA GLU A 96 -12.64 -11.22 15.33
C GLU A 96 -13.70 -12.11 14.67
N GLY A 97 -14.54 -12.74 15.49
CA GLY A 97 -15.58 -13.67 15.04
C GLY A 97 -15.52 -15.02 15.76
N PRO A 98 -16.37 -15.98 15.37
CA PRO A 98 -16.37 -17.32 15.94
C PRO A 98 -15.04 -18.03 15.70
N ALA A 99 -14.69 -18.97 16.57
CA ALA A 99 -13.39 -19.66 16.54
C ALA A 99 -13.08 -20.18 15.13
N PRO A 100 -11.87 -19.90 14.60
CA PRO A 100 -11.49 -20.33 13.25
C PRO A 100 -11.48 -21.86 13.16
N ARG A 101 -11.93 -22.40 12.02
CA ARG A 101 -11.81 -23.83 11.68
C ARG A 101 -10.41 -24.17 11.15
#